data_AF-A0A1X2GHJ5-F1
#
_entry.id   AF-A0A1X2GHJ5-F1
#
_cell.length_a   1.000
_cell.length_b   1.000
_cell.length_c   1.000
_cell.angle_alpha   90.00
_cell.angle_beta   90.00
_cell.angle_gamma   90.00
#
_symmetry.space_group_name_H-M   'P 1'
#
loop_
_entity.id
_entity.type
_entity.pdbx_description
1 polymer ?
#
loop_
_entity_poly.entity_id
_entity_poly.type
_entity_poly.pdbx_seq_one_letter_code
_entity_poly.pdbx_strand_id
1 'polypeptide(L)'
;MHVKRKTIPIQQTVSDIKHRLPPSLQHPFLTALRAYGLTWMLTTLPGLVGALIKMAIKSSKRRSFAPLRQFIFQTVPRIFHASVVHNGLPWLMTGAIASTPFFTYALERLASRSRQEKKDKRFSRWLSHHPMLARTMSIGLSMWLVRRVFPKTKTLEWTFFALVRASDITASRAADNPIVRRYLPKWLFDYGSVVVFTLACTEIMFAWFYAPHRLPR
;
A
#
# COMPACT_ATOMS: atom_id res chain seq x y z
N MET A 1 23.31 -32.90 -20.39
CA MET A 1 23.34 -32.68 -18.92
C MET A 1 22.07 -31.96 -18.49
N HIS A 2 21.12 -32.64 -17.83
CA HIS A 2 19.93 -32.00 -17.25
C HIS A 2 20.26 -31.49 -15.85
N VAL A 3 20.39 -30.17 -15.70
CA VAL A 3 20.52 -29.52 -14.39
C VAL A 3 19.15 -29.62 -13.71
N LYS A 4 19.00 -30.52 -12.73
CA LYS A 4 17.84 -30.55 -11.84
C LYS A 4 17.79 -29.22 -11.08
N ARG A 5 16.92 -28.28 -11.49
CA ARG A 5 16.62 -27.08 -10.71
C ARG A 5 15.96 -27.51 -9.41
N LYS A 6 16.70 -27.44 -8.30
CA LYS A 6 16.14 -27.56 -6.94
C LYS A 6 15.14 -26.42 -6.76
N THR A 7 13.85 -26.74 -6.71
CA THR A 7 12.81 -25.79 -6.31
C THR A 7 12.99 -25.50 -4.83
N ILE A 8 13.57 -24.36 -4.50
CA ILE A 8 13.69 -23.90 -3.12
C ILE A 8 12.27 -23.49 -2.67
N PRO A 9 11.75 -24.05 -1.56
CA PRO A 9 10.44 -23.68 -1.05
C PRO A 9 10.42 -22.19 -0.67
N ILE A 10 9.33 -21.50 -1.03
CA ILE A 10 9.16 -20.05 -0.83
C ILE A 10 9.33 -19.65 0.64
N GLN A 11 8.93 -20.53 1.56
CA GLN A 11 9.09 -20.28 2.99
C GLN A 11 10.56 -20.18 3.42
N GLN A 12 11.44 -21.01 2.85
CA GLN A 12 12.88 -20.96 3.13
C GLN A 12 13.49 -19.66 2.60
N THR A 13 13.08 -19.21 1.41
CA THR A 13 13.59 -17.94 0.85
C THR A 13 13.18 -16.73 1.68
N VAL A 14 11.95 -16.70 2.20
CA VAL A 14 11.50 -15.59 3.08
C VAL A 14 12.23 -15.62 4.43
N SER A 15 12.42 -16.79 5.04
CA SER A 15 13.20 -16.89 6.28
C SER A 15 14.65 -16.49 6.07
N ASP A 16 15.28 -16.95 4.98
CA ASP A 16 16.67 -16.63 4.68
C ASP A 16 16.89 -15.13 4.49
N ILE A 17 15.97 -14.46 3.78
CA ILE A 17 16.00 -13.00 3.63
C ILE A 17 15.80 -12.31 4.98
N LYS A 18 14.84 -12.78 5.80
CA LYS A 18 14.60 -12.23 7.14
C LYS A 18 15.85 -12.32 8.01
N HIS A 19 16.57 -13.44 7.99
CA HIS A 19 17.79 -13.64 8.78
C HIS A 19 18.97 -12.77 8.31
N ARG A 20 19.00 -12.38 7.03
CA ARG A 20 20.02 -11.47 6.48
C ARG A 20 19.76 -9.99 6.80
N LEU A 21 18.54 -9.64 7.20
CA LEU A 21 18.18 -8.27 7.52
C LEU A 21 18.58 -7.91 8.96
N PRO A 22 19.00 -6.65 9.21
CA PRO A 22 19.19 -6.14 10.56
C PRO A 22 17.95 -6.40 11.43
N PRO A 23 18.10 -6.71 12.72
CA PRO A 23 16.97 -7.03 13.61
C PRO A 23 15.86 -5.96 13.59
N SER A 24 16.24 -4.67 13.48
CA SER A 24 15.31 -3.54 13.40
C SER A 24 14.43 -3.54 12.15
N LEU A 25 14.85 -4.19 11.06
CA LEU A 25 14.13 -4.23 9.78
C LEU A 25 13.34 -5.51 9.55
N GLN A 26 13.50 -6.54 10.38
CA GLN A 26 12.81 -7.82 10.20
C GLN A 26 11.29 -7.69 10.33
N HIS A 27 10.81 -6.97 11.34
CA HIS A 27 9.37 -6.75 11.52
C HIS A 27 8.80 -5.85 10.42
N PRO A 28 9.38 -4.66 10.12
CA PRO A 28 8.95 -3.84 8.98
C PRO A 28 8.91 -4.60 7.65
N PHE A 29 9.86 -5.50 7.40
CA PHE A 29 9.88 -6.35 6.21
C PHE A 29 8.66 -7.29 6.13
N LEU A 30 8.30 -7.95 7.25
CA LEU A 30 7.11 -8.79 7.29
C LEU A 30 5.83 -7.97 7.12
N THR A 31 5.77 -6.78 7.73
CA THR A 31 4.66 -5.84 7.52
C THR A 31 4.56 -5.41 6.06
N ALA A 32 5.69 -5.11 5.42
CA ALA A 32 5.76 -4.78 4.00
C ALA A 32 5.23 -5.91 3.12
N LEU A 33 5.67 -7.16 3.37
CA LEU A 33 5.22 -8.33 2.63
C LEU A 33 3.71 -8.57 2.78
N ARG A 34 3.18 -8.44 3.99
CA ARG A 34 1.74 -8.57 4.27
C ARG A 34 0.95 -7.46 3.58
N ALA A 35 1.39 -6.20 3.71
CA ALA A 35 0.77 -5.06 3.06
C ALA A 35 0.73 -5.24 1.54
N TYR A 36 1.83 -5.68 0.94
CA TYR A 36 1.91 -5.99 -0.48
C TYR A 36 0.92 -7.08 -0.86
N GLY A 37 0.95 -8.23 -0.17
CA GLY A 37 0.12 -9.39 -0.48
C GLY A 37 -1.38 -9.09 -0.35
N LEU A 38 -1.79 -8.45 0.74
CA LEU A 38 -3.19 -8.06 0.96
C LEU A 38 -3.69 -7.09 -0.10
N THR A 39 -2.88 -6.07 -0.39
CA THR A 39 -3.23 -5.06 -1.38
C THR A 39 -3.30 -5.65 -2.79
N TRP A 40 -2.33 -6.50 -3.13
CA TRP A 40 -2.30 -7.22 -4.39
C TRP A 40 -3.52 -8.13 -4.55
N MET A 41 -3.89 -8.89 -3.50
CA MET A 41 -5.12 -9.67 -3.51
C MET A 41 -6.36 -8.79 -3.72
N LEU A 42 -6.47 -7.67 -3.00
CA LEU A 42 -7.61 -6.77 -3.11
C LEU A 42 -7.78 -6.22 -4.53
N THR A 43 -6.69 -5.93 -5.24
CA THR A 43 -6.74 -5.44 -6.62
C THR A 43 -6.97 -6.52 -7.68
N THR A 44 -6.47 -7.72 -7.44
CA THR A 44 -6.36 -8.76 -8.47
C THR A 44 -7.47 -9.78 -8.37
N LEU A 45 -7.97 -10.02 -7.15
CA LEU A 45 -9.02 -10.98 -6.88
C LEU A 45 -10.33 -10.65 -7.60
N PRO A 46 -10.84 -9.40 -7.66
CA PRO A 46 -12.07 -9.09 -8.42
C PRO A 46 -11.94 -9.43 -9.91
N GLY A 47 -10.78 -9.17 -10.51
CA GLY A 47 -10.49 -9.50 -11.90
C GLY A 47 -10.45 -11.02 -12.14
N LEU A 48 -9.85 -11.77 -11.22
CA LEU A 48 -9.84 -13.24 -11.26
C LEU A 48 -11.24 -13.83 -11.08
N VAL A 49 -12.01 -13.35 -10.10
CA VAL A 49 -13.39 -13.78 -9.85
C VAL A 49 -14.27 -13.51 -11.07
N GLY A 50 -14.19 -12.30 -11.65
CA GLY A 50 -14.92 -11.97 -12.87
C GLY A 50 -14.54 -12.86 -14.06
N ALA A 51 -13.25 -13.21 -14.19
CA ALA A 51 -12.79 -14.11 -15.23
C ALA A 51 -13.24 -15.57 -15.00
N LEU A 52 -13.27 -16.03 -13.74
CA LEU A 52 -13.81 -17.34 -13.34
C LEU A 52 -15.31 -17.45 -13.63
N ILE A 53 -16.10 -16.41 -13.31
CA ILE A 53 -17.53 -16.37 -13.62
C ILE A 53 -17.74 -16.44 -15.14
N LYS A 54 -17.00 -15.64 -15.92
CA LYS A 54 -17.05 -15.68 -17.40
C LYS A 54 -16.67 -17.06 -17.95
N MET A 55 -15.69 -17.72 -17.35
CA MET A 55 -15.30 -19.08 -17.72
C MET A 55 -16.43 -20.09 -17.39
N ALA A 56 -17.00 -20.02 -16.19
CA ALA A 56 -18.08 -20.92 -15.76
C ALA A 56 -19.30 -20.82 -16.69
N ILE A 57 -19.72 -19.59 -17.04
CA ILE A 57 -20.82 -19.35 -17.98
C ILE A 57 -20.50 -19.92 -19.37
N LYS A 58 -19.27 -19.72 -19.88
CA LYS A 58 -18.86 -20.24 -21.20
C LYS A 58 -18.74 -21.77 -21.23
N SER A 59 -18.25 -22.37 -20.15
CA SER A 59 -18.11 -23.82 -20.01
C SER A 59 -19.46 -24.51 -19.97
N SER A 60 -20.41 -23.96 -19.20
CA SER A 60 -21.80 -24.44 -19.11
C SER A 60 -22.48 -24.48 -20.50
N LYS A 61 -22.24 -23.47 -21.34
CA LYS A 61 -22.83 -23.40 -22.70
C LYS A 61 -22.18 -24.33 -23.73
N ARG A 62 -20.89 -24.69 -23.58
CA ARG A 62 -20.12 -25.33 -24.66
C ARG A 62 -19.68 -26.78 -24.41
N ARG A 63 -20.00 -27.40 -23.26
CA ARG A 63 -19.62 -28.81 -22.92
C ARG A 63 -18.20 -29.20 -23.39
N SER A 64 -17.24 -28.28 -23.30
CA SER A 64 -15.89 -28.45 -23.83
C SER A 64 -14.86 -27.93 -22.84
N PHE A 65 -13.69 -28.57 -22.81
CA PHE A 65 -12.54 -28.17 -21.98
C PHE A 65 -11.75 -26.98 -22.56
N ALA A 66 -12.02 -26.58 -23.80
CA ALA A 66 -11.39 -25.43 -24.44
C ALA A 66 -11.39 -24.13 -23.58
N PRO A 67 -12.51 -23.69 -22.97
CA PRO A 67 -12.54 -22.52 -22.11
C PRO A 67 -11.65 -22.61 -20.86
N LEU A 68 -11.48 -23.81 -20.28
CA LEU A 68 -10.59 -24.00 -19.11
C LEU A 68 -9.12 -23.85 -19.52
N ARG A 69 -8.72 -24.49 -20.62
CA ARG A 69 -7.36 -24.35 -21.17
C ARG A 69 -7.06 -22.88 -21.51
N GLN A 70 -8.00 -22.19 -22.15
CA GLN A 70 -7.86 -20.78 -22.46
C GLN A 70 -7.74 -19.91 -21.20
N PHE A 71 -8.53 -20.21 -20.17
CA PHE A 71 -8.47 -19.51 -18.89
C PHE A 71 -7.09 -19.66 -18.24
N ILE A 72 -6.61 -20.90 -18.07
CA ILE A 72 -5.34 -21.21 -17.37
C ILE A 72 -4.13 -20.68 -18.14
N PHE A 73 -4.07 -20.85 -19.46
CA PHE A 73 -2.87 -20.53 -20.23
C PHE A 73 -2.85 -19.12 -20.80
N GLN A 74 -4.00 -18.44 -20.94
CA GLN A 74 -4.05 -17.09 -21.53
C GLN A 74 -4.57 -16.04 -20.54
N THR A 75 -5.68 -16.33 -19.86
CA THR A 75 -6.37 -15.31 -19.06
C THR A 75 -5.65 -15.07 -17.73
N VAL A 76 -5.31 -16.15 -17.02
CA VAL A 76 -4.62 -16.10 -15.73
C VAL A 76 -3.26 -15.40 -15.87
N PRO A 77 -2.31 -15.84 -16.72
CA PRO A 77 -1.02 -15.17 -16.86
C PRO A 77 -1.14 -13.70 -17.25
N ARG A 78 -2.12 -13.34 -18.09
CA ARG A 78 -2.36 -11.95 -18.47
C ARG A 78 -2.82 -11.10 -17.30
N ILE A 79 -3.72 -11.60 -16.45
CA ILE A 79 -4.17 -10.91 -15.24
C ILE A 79 -3.01 -10.75 -14.25
N PHE A 80 -2.25 -11.83 -14.01
CA PHE A 80 -1.09 -11.79 -13.11
C PHE A 80 -0.02 -10.81 -13.61
N HIS A 81 0.33 -10.86 -14.91
CA HIS A 81 1.29 -9.95 -15.51
C HIS A 81 0.80 -8.50 -15.44
N ALA A 82 -0.45 -8.22 -15.83
CA ALA A 82 -1.02 -6.88 -15.74
C ALA A 82 -1.05 -6.37 -14.29
N SER A 83 -1.35 -7.25 -13.34
CA SER A 83 -1.36 -6.94 -11.92
C SER A 83 0.03 -6.66 -11.34
N VAL A 84 1.12 -7.10 -11.95
CA VAL A 84 2.47 -6.80 -11.46
C VAL A 84 3.06 -5.60 -12.19
N VAL A 85 2.82 -5.50 -13.50
CA VAL A 85 3.45 -4.50 -14.38
C VAL A 85 2.68 -3.18 -14.44
N HIS A 86 1.36 -3.20 -14.30
CA HIS A 86 0.52 -2.00 -14.46
C HIS A 86 -0.11 -1.51 -13.16
N ASN A 87 0.00 -2.29 -12.08
CA ASN A 87 -0.62 -1.97 -10.82
C ASN A 87 0.43 -1.52 -9.78
N GLY A 88 0.57 -0.21 -9.64
CA GLY A 88 1.45 0.39 -8.63
C GLY A 88 0.89 0.34 -7.20
N LEU A 89 -0.40 -0.01 -7.01
CA LEU A 89 -1.09 0.05 -5.72
C LEU A 89 -0.42 -0.82 -4.63
N PRO A 90 -0.06 -2.09 -4.87
CA PRO A 90 0.61 -2.91 -3.85
C PRO A 90 1.93 -2.31 -3.38
N TRP A 91 2.73 -1.77 -4.31
CA TRP A 91 4.00 -1.11 -3.99
C TRP A 91 3.80 0.16 -3.16
N LEU A 92 2.77 0.94 -3.50
CA LEU A 92 2.43 2.17 -2.78
C LEU A 92 1.97 1.89 -1.36
N MET A 93 1.06 0.94 -1.15
CA MET A 93 0.60 0.57 0.20
C MET A 93 1.72 0.01 1.06
N THR A 94 2.56 -0.81 0.44
CA THR A 94 3.77 -1.34 1.08
C THR A 94 4.68 -0.21 1.55
N GLY A 95 4.93 0.76 0.68
CA GLY A 95 5.68 1.95 1.05
C GLY A 95 4.97 2.78 2.11
N ALA A 96 3.69 3.08 1.97
CA ALA A 96 2.96 3.90 2.93
C ALA A 96 2.97 3.33 4.36
N ILE A 97 2.88 2.00 4.48
CA ILE A 97 2.81 1.31 5.78
C ILE A 97 4.21 1.02 6.35
N ALA A 98 5.12 0.53 5.52
CA ALA A 98 6.38 -0.04 6.00
C ALA A 98 7.61 0.81 5.67
N SER A 99 7.53 1.88 4.87
CA SER A 99 8.72 2.62 4.42
C SER A 99 9.46 3.36 5.52
N THR A 100 8.78 3.84 6.58
CA THR A 100 9.40 4.73 7.56
C THR A 100 10.62 4.10 8.26
N PRO A 101 10.56 2.86 8.79
CA PRO A 101 11.74 2.20 9.38
C PRO A 101 12.88 1.96 8.38
N PHE A 102 12.56 1.65 7.12
CA PHE A 102 13.59 1.49 6.07
C PHE A 102 14.23 2.83 5.73
N PHE A 103 13.44 3.90 5.67
CA PHE A 103 13.91 5.25 5.38
C PHE A 103 14.80 5.79 6.49
N THR A 104 14.42 5.63 7.76
CA THR A 104 15.26 6.05 8.89
C THR A 104 16.57 5.28 8.93
N TYR A 105 16.53 3.95 8.74
CA TYR A 105 17.73 3.12 8.66
C TYR A 105 18.65 3.52 7.49
N ALA A 106 18.08 3.80 6.32
CA ALA A 106 18.84 4.26 5.16
C ALA A 106 19.51 5.62 5.43
N LEU A 107 18.81 6.56 6.05
CA LEU A 107 19.37 7.85 6.42
C LEU A 107 20.50 7.73 7.46
N GLU A 108 20.33 6.90 8.48
CA GLU A 108 21.38 6.63 9.47
C GLU A 108 22.63 6.03 8.82
N ARG A 109 22.44 5.08 7.89
CA ARG A 109 23.54 4.43 7.17
C ARG A 109 24.22 5.34 6.14
N LEU A 110 23.50 6.28 5.54
CA LEU A 110 24.08 7.29 4.67
C LEU A 110 24.86 8.34 5.48
N ALA A 111 24.31 8.77 6.62
CA ALA A 111 24.95 9.72 7.51
C ALA A 111 26.28 9.20 8.08
N SER A 112 26.40 7.89 8.32
CA SER A 112 27.66 7.28 8.77
C SER A 112 28.72 7.12 7.68
N ARG A 113 28.33 7.14 6.39
CA ARG A 113 29.24 6.98 5.25
C ARG A 113 29.76 8.32 4.70
N SER A 114 29.04 9.41 4.96
CA SER A 114 29.38 10.75 4.48
C SER A 114 30.61 11.33 5.19
N ARG A 115 31.53 11.94 4.42
CA ARG A 115 32.65 12.74 4.96
C ARG A 115 32.17 14.01 5.70
N GLN A 116 30.93 14.45 5.49
CA GLN A 116 30.29 15.57 6.21
C GLN A 116 29.54 15.09 7.44
N GLU A 117 30.20 14.24 8.22
CA GLU A 117 29.65 13.51 9.36
C GLU A 117 28.91 14.41 10.37
N LYS A 118 29.37 15.65 10.60
CA LYS A 118 28.75 16.57 11.56
C LYS A 118 27.39 17.12 11.10
N LYS A 119 27.23 17.47 9.82
CA LYS A 119 25.97 18.04 9.29
C LYS A 119 24.91 16.94 9.13
N ASP A 120 25.30 15.79 8.60
CA ASP A 120 24.37 14.70 8.34
C ASP A 120 23.89 14.02 9.63
N LYS A 121 24.77 13.88 10.65
CA LYS A 121 24.33 13.43 11.98
C LYS A 121 23.39 14.41 12.68
N ARG A 122 23.49 15.72 12.41
CA ARG A 122 22.55 16.70 12.96
C ARG A 122 21.19 16.57 12.28
N PHE A 123 21.17 16.44 10.95
CA PHE A 123 19.94 16.27 10.18
C PHE A 123 19.23 14.95 10.51
N SER A 124 19.96 13.83 10.54
CA SER A 124 19.42 12.51 10.91
C SER A 124 18.84 12.54 12.33
N ARG A 125 19.58 13.07 13.32
CA ARG A 125 19.05 13.25 14.68
C ARG A 125 17.80 14.13 14.70
N TRP A 126 17.80 15.24 13.99
CA TRP A 126 16.62 16.12 13.90
C TRP A 126 15.41 15.37 13.32
N LEU A 127 15.59 14.58 12.26
CA LEU A 127 14.52 13.76 11.69
C LEU A 127 14.02 12.69 12.67
N SER A 128 14.91 12.06 13.45
CA SER A 128 14.53 11.09 14.48
C SER A 128 13.72 11.73 15.62
N HIS A 129 13.92 13.02 15.91
CA HIS A 129 13.08 13.78 16.85
C HIS A 129 11.73 14.19 16.24
N HIS A 130 11.60 14.16 14.91
CA HIS A 130 10.38 14.49 14.19
C HIS A 130 9.86 13.29 13.37
N PRO A 131 9.36 12.22 14.03
CA PRO A 131 8.92 10.99 13.37
C PRO A 131 7.80 11.22 12.34
N MET A 132 7.04 12.32 12.48
CA MET A 132 6.02 12.72 11.51
C MET A 132 6.62 13.18 10.19
N LEU A 133 7.63 14.05 10.23
CA LEU A 133 8.33 14.49 9.04
C LEU A 133 9.00 13.30 8.35
N ALA A 134 9.63 12.42 9.13
CA ALA A 134 10.19 11.18 8.61
C ALA A 134 9.13 10.32 7.89
N ARG A 135 7.95 10.15 8.49
CA ARG A 135 6.84 9.40 7.88
C ARG A 135 6.31 10.08 6.62
N THR A 136 6.06 11.39 6.65
CA THR A 136 5.57 12.16 5.49
C THR A 136 6.57 12.14 4.34
N MET A 137 7.86 12.34 4.62
CA MET A 137 8.92 12.24 3.61
C MET A 137 9.02 10.84 3.03
N SER A 138 8.91 9.82 3.88
CA SER A 138 8.96 8.41 3.46
C SER A 138 7.77 8.02 2.58
N ILE A 139 6.56 8.47 2.94
CA ILE A 139 5.35 8.30 2.12
C ILE A 139 5.49 9.07 0.80
N GLY A 140 5.91 10.34 0.86
CA GLY A 140 6.11 11.18 -0.32
C GLY A 140 7.14 10.59 -1.28
N LEU A 141 8.24 10.06 -0.75
CA LEU A 141 9.26 9.35 -1.53
C LEU A 141 8.69 8.08 -2.17
N SER A 142 7.91 7.29 -1.43
CA SER A 142 7.25 6.11 -1.97
C SER A 142 6.27 6.48 -3.11
N MET A 143 5.45 7.50 -2.92
CA MET A 143 4.54 8.00 -3.95
C MET A 143 5.30 8.49 -5.19
N TRP A 144 6.39 9.23 -4.99
CA TRP A 144 7.23 9.70 -6.09
C TRP A 144 7.86 8.54 -6.87
N LEU A 145 8.41 7.54 -6.18
CA LEU A 145 8.97 6.34 -6.80
C LEU A 145 7.91 5.55 -7.58
N VAL A 146 6.74 5.32 -6.97
CA VAL A 146 5.65 4.59 -7.64
C VAL A 146 5.15 5.36 -8.85
N ARG A 147 5.00 6.68 -8.78
CA ARG A 147 4.60 7.50 -9.93
C ARG A 147 5.61 7.44 -11.07
N ARG A 148 6.90 7.37 -10.74
CA ARG A 148 7.97 7.26 -11.74
C ARG A 148 7.99 5.89 -12.41
N VAL A 149 7.77 4.82 -11.64
CA VAL A 149 7.77 3.44 -12.16
C VAL A 149 6.46 3.10 -12.87
N PHE A 150 5.33 3.62 -12.39
CA PHE A 150 3.99 3.34 -12.88
C PHE A 150 3.24 4.63 -13.28
N PRO A 151 3.66 5.32 -14.35
CA PRO A 151 3.10 6.64 -14.72
C PRO A 151 1.63 6.59 -15.15
N LYS A 152 1.13 5.41 -15.53
CA LYS A 152 -0.24 5.21 -16.01
C LYS A 152 -1.25 4.91 -14.89
N THR A 153 -0.79 4.70 -13.66
CA THR A 153 -1.70 4.42 -12.54
C THR A 153 -2.44 5.71 -12.16
N LYS A 154 -3.79 5.70 -12.19
CA LYS A 154 -4.60 6.88 -11.86
C LYS A 154 -4.26 7.39 -10.46
N THR A 155 -3.73 8.61 -10.35
CA THR A 155 -3.16 9.13 -9.09
C THR A 155 -4.15 9.76 -8.12
N LEU A 156 -5.39 9.98 -8.55
CA LEU A 156 -6.41 10.67 -7.76
C LEU A 156 -6.76 9.91 -6.48
N GLU A 157 -7.02 8.60 -6.60
CA GLU A 157 -7.27 7.72 -5.46
C GLU A 157 -6.06 7.68 -4.50
N TRP A 158 -4.84 7.85 -5.03
CA TRP A 158 -3.59 7.88 -4.23
C TRP A 158 -3.41 9.16 -3.45
N THR A 159 -3.69 10.32 -4.05
CA THR A 159 -3.68 11.60 -3.34
C THR A 159 -4.74 11.63 -2.25
N PHE A 160 -5.93 11.08 -2.49
CA PHE A 160 -6.96 10.99 -1.46
C PHE A 160 -6.54 10.07 -0.33
N PHE A 161 -6.01 8.88 -0.63
CA PHE A 161 -5.52 7.98 0.42
C PHE A 161 -4.41 8.62 1.27
N ALA A 162 -3.40 9.23 0.63
CA ALA A 162 -2.31 9.90 1.33
C ALA A 162 -2.82 11.08 2.19
N LEU A 163 -3.77 11.86 1.67
CA LEU A 163 -4.38 12.98 2.37
C LEU A 163 -5.21 12.52 3.56
N VAL A 164 -6.02 11.46 3.41
CA VAL A 164 -6.77 10.86 4.52
C VAL A 164 -5.82 10.34 5.59
N ARG A 165 -4.72 9.68 5.20
CA ARG A 165 -3.74 9.17 6.16
C ARG A 165 -2.97 10.28 6.87
N ALA A 166 -2.60 11.33 6.17
CA ALA A 166 -2.03 12.53 6.78
C ALA A 166 -3.02 13.18 7.76
N SER A 167 -4.30 13.26 7.38
CA SER A 167 -5.36 13.80 8.22
C SER A 167 -5.57 12.97 9.49
N ASP A 168 -5.59 11.63 9.38
CA ASP A 168 -5.72 10.73 10.53
C ASP A 168 -4.55 10.84 11.52
N ILE A 169 -3.32 10.99 11.00
CA ILE A 169 -2.13 11.20 11.83
C ILE A 169 -2.22 12.55 12.56
N THR A 170 -2.63 13.61 11.86
CA THR A 170 -2.83 14.94 12.46
C THR A 170 -3.94 14.91 13.50
N ALA A 171 -5.06 14.24 13.21
CA ALA A 171 -6.18 14.09 14.12
C ALA A 171 -5.80 13.32 15.39
N SER A 172 -5.05 12.21 15.25
CA SER A 172 -4.55 11.44 16.39
C SER A 172 -3.68 12.31 17.31
N ARG A 173 -2.78 13.12 16.75
CA ARG A 173 -1.93 14.03 17.54
C ARG A 173 -2.71 15.19 18.14
N ALA A 174 -3.68 15.73 17.42
CA ALA A 174 -4.58 16.73 17.97
C ALA A 174 -5.33 16.14 19.18
N ALA A 175 -5.75 14.88 19.12
CA ALA A 175 -6.39 14.18 20.22
C ALA A 175 -5.49 13.95 21.44
N ASP A 176 -4.17 13.86 21.27
CA ASP A 176 -3.22 13.74 22.37
C ASP A 176 -2.85 15.10 23.01
N ASN A 177 -3.14 16.22 22.35
CA ASN A 177 -2.80 17.54 22.86
C ASN A 177 -3.79 17.94 23.99
N PRO A 178 -3.31 18.28 25.21
CA PRO A 178 -4.17 18.63 26.34
C PRO A 178 -5.01 19.89 26.07
N ILE A 179 -4.50 20.83 25.26
CA ILE A 179 -5.24 22.03 24.88
C ILE A 179 -6.44 21.65 24.02
N VAL A 180 -6.22 20.82 23.01
CA VAL A 180 -7.28 20.38 22.09
C VAL A 180 -8.32 19.54 22.84
N ARG A 181 -7.90 18.66 23.77
CA ARG A 181 -8.82 17.91 24.64
C ARG A 181 -9.67 18.79 25.55
N ARG A 182 -9.20 19.98 25.93
CA ARG A 182 -9.98 20.93 26.72
C ARG A 182 -11.08 21.62 25.89
N TYR A 183 -10.84 21.84 24.60
CA TYR A 183 -11.78 22.52 23.71
C TYR A 183 -12.72 21.59 22.95
N LEU A 184 -12.30 20.35 22.65
CA LEU A 184 -13.12 19.39 21.92
C LEU A 184 -13.94 18.52 22.89
N PRO A 185 -15.23 18.31 22.60
CA PRO A 185 -16.08 17.49 23.45
C PRO A 185 -15.66 16.01 23.34
N LYS A 186 -15.77 15.27 24.47
CA LYS A 186 -15.32 13.88 24.57
C LYS A 186 -15.95 12.96 23.50
N TRP A 187 -17.22 13.16 23.18
CA TRP A 187 -17.94 12.38 22.16
C TRP A 187 -17.28 12.46 20.78
N LEU A 188 -16.60 13.56 20.44
CA LEU A 188 -15.94 13.70 19.14
C LEU A 188 -14.73 12.77 19.02
N PHE A 189 -14.05 12.46 20.12
CA PHE A 189 -12.97 11.47 20.12
C PHE A 189 -13.50 10.04 20.02
N ASP A 190 -14.64 9.77 20.67
CA ASP A 190 -15.24 8.44 20.70
C ASP A 190 -15.98 8.10 19.39
N TYR A 191 -16.62 9.09 18.76
CA TYR A 191 -17.50 8.90 17.59
C TYR A 191 -17.10 9.68 16.34
N GLY A 192 -16.02 10.46 16.36
CA GLY A 192 -15.61 11.29 15.22
C GLY A 192 -15.36 10.49 13.94
N SER A 193 -14.75 9.30 14.07
CA SER A 193 -14.56 8.38 12.93
C SER A 193 -15.89 7.90 12.33
N VAL A 194 -16.89 7.63 13.19
CA VAL A 194 -18.24 7.24 12.77
C VAL A 194 -18.91 8.39 12.03
N VAL A 195 -18.86 9.61 12.55
CA VAL A 195 -19.44 10.80 11.90
C VAL A 195 -18.82 11.05 10.54
N VAL A 196 -17.49 11.03 10.44
CA VAL A 196 -16.78 11.23 9.16
C VAL A 196 -17.15 10.13 8.17
N PHE A 197 -17.22 8.88 8.62
CA PHE A 197 -17.64 7.75 7.78
C PHE A 197 -19.08 7.90 7.29
N THR A 198 -20.02 8.23 8.18
CA THR A 198 -21.42 8.46 7.84
C THR A 198 -21.56 9.58 6.83
N LEU A 199 -20.90 10.72 7.05
CA LEU A 199 -20.92 11.86 6.12
C LEU A 199 -20.36 11.48 4.75
N ALA A 200 -19.25 10.72 4.70
CA ALA A 200 -18.69 10.24 3.45
C ALA A 200 -19.66 9.29 2.71
N CYS A 201 -20.29 8.35 3.40
CA CYS A 201 -21.29 7.47 2.82
C CYS A 201 -22.52 8.24 2.31
N THR A 202 -23.00 9.22 3.08
CA THR A 202 -24.12 10.07 2.68
C THR A 202 -23.78 10.87 1.43
N GLU A 203 -22.59 11.47 1.35
CA GLU A 203 -22.15 12.22 0.16
C GLU A 203 -22.00 11.32 -1.07
N ILE A 204 -21.45 10.11 -0.90
CA ILE A 204 -21.34 9.13 -2.00
C ILE A 204 -22.73 8.73 -2.50
N MET A 205 -23.67 8.41 -1.60
CA MET A 205 -25.04 8.09 -1.98
C MET A 205 -25.75 9.27 -2.63
N PHE A 206 -25.58 10.49 -2.09
CA PHE A 206 -26.16 11.71 -2.64
C PHE A 206 -25.64 11.96 -4.07
N ALA A 207 -24.33 11.84 -4.28
CA ALA A 207 -23.74 11.94 -5.60
C ALA A 207 -24.28 10.86 -6.56
N TRP A 208 -24.54 9.65 -6.08
CA TRP A 208 -25.09 8.57 -6.90
C TRP A 208 -26.54 8.82 -7.34
N PHE A 209 -27.42 9.26 -6.44
CA PHE A 209 -28.84 9.41 -6.73
C PHE A 209 -29.22 10.77 -7.34
N TYR A 210 -28.59 11.85 -6.90
CA TYR A 210 -29.04 13.22 -7.23
C TYR A 210 -28.07 13.99 -8.11
N ALA A 211 -26.77 13.68 -8.09
CA ALA A 211 -25.76 14.40 -8.86
C ALA A 211 -24.73 13.47 -9.54
N PRO A 212 -25.16 12.51 -10.38
CA PRO A 212 -24.27 11.48 -10.94
C PRO A 212 -23.16 12.06 -11.83
N HIS A 213 -23.35 13.27 -12.36
CA HIS A 213 -22.31 14.00 -13.11
C HIS A 213 -21.08 14.36 -12.27
N ARG A 214 -21.15 14.32 -10.93
CA ARG A 214 -20.03 14.57 -10.01
C ARG A 214 -19.14 13.34 -9.81
N LEU A 215 -19.60 12.15 -10.18
CA LEU A 215 -18.83 10.93 -10.05
C LEU A 215 -17.83 10.80 -11.21
N PRO A 216 -16.62 10.28 -10.95
CA PRO A 216 -15.67 10.00 -12.01
C PRO A 216 -16.28 9.01 -13.01
N ARG A 217 -16.27 9.39 -14.30
CA ARG A 217 -16.68 8.53 -15.42
C ARG A 217 -15.64 7.45 -15.73
#